data_AF-A0A662LIM0-F1
#
_entry.id   AF-A0A662LIM0-F1
#
_cell.length_a   1.000
_cell.length_b   1.000
_cell.length_c   1.000
_cell.angle_alpha   90.00
_cell.angle_beta   90.00
_cell.angle_gamma   90.00
#
_symmetry.space_group_name_H-M   'P 1'
#
loop_
_entity.id
_entity.type
_entity.pdbx_description
1 polymer ?
#
loop_
_entity_poly.entity_id
_entity_poly.type
_entity_poly.pdbx_seq_one_letter_code
_entity_poly.pdbx_strand_id
1 'polypeptide(L)'
;SVPIRPPAEDWVKPAREDKLNQLYQEIKERGIDVELLIHYEGRDFGISEDIRESILSIASVHPLREDYLLDLLAKAKADRHVLIELIEEGKLSEVVYRGMKFYVKRMKR
;
A
#
# COMPACT_ATOMS: atom_id res chain seq x y z
N SER A 1 -10.18 -12.76 1.33
CA SER A 1 -9.00 -11.86 1.46
C SER A 1 -9.37 -10.61 2.25
N VAL A 2 -8.42 -10.00 2.95
CA VAL A 2 -8.57 -8.93 3.95
C VAL A 2 -7.32 -8.06 3.78
N PRO A 3 -7.33 -6.73 4.03
CA PRO A 3 -6.24 -5.83 3.65
C PRO A 3 -4.86 -6.49 3.69
N ILE A 4 -4.29 -6.64 2.50
CA ILE A 4 -2.91 -7.12 2.27
C ILE A 4 -1.88 -6.08 2.70
N ARG A 5 -2.34 -4.91 3.14
CA ARG A 5 -1.54 -3.81 3.64
C ARG A 5 -1.34 -3.94 5.15
N PRO A 6 -0.15 -3.59 5.67
CA PRO A 6 0.07 -3.51 7.10
C PRO A 6 -0.93 -2.52 7.74
N PRO A 7 -1.61 -2.90 8.84
CA PRO A 7 -2.42 -1.96 9.60
C PRO A 7 -1.53 -0.93 10.30
N ALA A 8 -2.10 0.24 10.61
CA ALA A 8 -1.41 1.26 11.42
C ALA A 8 -1.16 0.78 12.86
N GLU A 9 -2.11 0.03 13.41
CA GLU A 9 -2.05 -0.56 14.74
C GLU A 9 -1.69 -2.05 14.64
N ASP A 10 -0.67 -2.47 15.39
CA ASP A 10 -0.09 -3.82 15.31
C ASP A 10 -1.03 -4.94 15.80
N TRP A 11 -1.96 -4.61 16.71
CA TRP A 11 -2.95 -5.54 17.24
C TRP A 11 -4.10 -5.82 16.25
N VAL A 12 -4.26 -4.99 15.22
CA VAL A 12 -5.35 -5.14 14.25
C VAL A 12 -5.08 -6.37 13.39
N LYS A 13 -6.02 -7.32 13.46
CA LYS A 13 -5.96 -8.53 12.66
C LYS A 13 -7.00 -8.50 11.55
N PRO A 14 -6.72 -9.15 10.43
CA PRO A 14 -7.68 -9.46 9.39
C PRO A 14 -9.00 -10.06 9.93
N ALA A 15 -10.13 -9.44 9.57
CA ALA A 15 -11.46 -9.99 9.75
C ALA A 15 -11.63 -11.35 9.05
N ARG A 16 -12.54 -12.19 9.56
CA ARG A 16 -12.89 -13.47 8.92
C ARG A 16 -13.72 -13.23 7.66
N GLU A 17 -13.61 -14.14 6.69
CA GLU A 17 -14.28 -14.01 5.39
C GLU A 17 -15.81 -14.06 5.49
N ASP A 18 -16.36 -14.90 6.37
CA ASP A 18 -17.79 -14.96 6.66
C ASP A 18 -18.34 -13.62 7.16
N LYS A 19 -17.58 -12.93 8.01
CA LYS A 19 -17.95 -11.60 8.51
C LYS A 19 -17.83 -10.50 7.47
N LEU A 20 -16.83 -10.56 6.59
CA LEU A 20 -16.71 -9.60 5.48
C LEU A 20 -17.85 -9.73 4.48
N ASN A 21 -18.21 -10.97 4.11
CA ASN A 21 -19.33 -11.20 3.20
C ASN A 21 -20.67 -10.77 3.81
N GLN A 22 -20.88 -11.07 5.10
CA GLN A 22 -22.07 -10.61 5.83
C GLN A 22 -22.20 -9.07 5.76
N LEU A 23 -21.13 -8.34 6.12
CA LEU A 23 -21.12 -6.87 6.08
C LEU A 23 -21.38 -6.31 4.68
N TYR A 24 -20.79 -6.93 3.64
CA TYR A 24 -21.02 -6.54 2.25
C TYR A 24 -22.49 -6.60 1.86
N GLN A 25 -23.17 -7.71 2.16
CA GLN A 25 -24.59 -7.87 1.86
C GLN A 25 -25.45 -6.87 2.64
N GLU A 26 -25.17 -6.69 3.94
CA GLU A 26 -25.90 -5.72 4.77
C GLU A 26 -25.79 -4.28 4.27
N ILE A 27 -24.63 -3.87 3.74
CA ILE A 27 -24.46 -2.52 3.16
C ILE A 27 -25.19 -2.41 1.82
N LYS A 28 -25.11 -3.46 0.98
CA LYS A 28 -25.78 -3.50 -0.32
C LYS A 28 -27.30 -3.47 -0.20
N GLU A 29 -27.87 -4.16 0.80
CA GLU A 29 -29.30 -4.15 1.12
C GLU A 29 -29.81 -2.75 1.52
N ARG A 30 -28.94 -1.88 2.03
CA ARG A 30 -29.27 -0.47 2.32
C ARG A 30 -29.27 0.42 1.08
N GLY A 31 -29.06 -0.14 -0.11
CA GLY A 31 -29.02 0.59 -1.38
C GLY A 31 -27.74 1.40 -1.58
N ILE A 32 -26.68 1.11 -0.82
CA ILE A 32 -25.37 1.74 -0.99
C ILE A 32 -24.57 0.90 -1.99
N ASP A 33 -24.14 1.54 -3.07
CA ASP A 33 -23.23 0.90 -4.03
C ASP A 33 -21.85 0.75 -3.39
N VAL A 34 -21.40 -0.50 -3.25
CA VAL A 34 -20.15 -0.85 -2.56
C VAL A 34 -19.40 -1.95 -3.27
N GLU A 35 -18.07 -1.88 -3.17
CA GLU A 35 -17.14 -2.86 -3.72
C GLU A 35 -16.22 -3.43 -2.63
N LEU A 36 -15.92 -4.73 -2.72
CA LEU A 36 -14.94 -5.38 -1.85
C LEU A 36 -13.51 -5.23 -2.41
N LEU A 37 -12.79 -4.21 -1.93
CA LEU A 37 -11.39 -3.96 -2.28
C LEU A 37 -10.41 -4.84 -1.47
N ILE A 38 -10.65 -6.16 -1.48
CA ILE A 38 -9.84 -7.14 -0.75
C ILE A 38 -8.79 -7.83 -1.64
N HIS A 39 -8.81 -7.55 -2.93
CA HIS A 39 -7.85 -8.08 -3.90
C HIS A 39 -6.70 -7.10 -4.09
N TYR A 40 -5.61 -7.58 -4.70
CA TYR A 40 -4.51 -6.70 -5.07
C TYR A 40 -5.00 -5.68 -6.11
N GLU A 41 -4.83 -4.39 -5.80
CA GLU A 41 -5.34 -3.25 -6.56
C GLU A 41 -4.64 -3.01 -7.92
N GLY A 42 -3.77 -3.93 -8.35
CA GLY A 42 -3.02 -3.80 -9.60
C GLY A 42 -1.80 -2.86 -9.48
N ARG A 43 -1.27 -2.41 -10.63
CA ARG A 43 0.01 -1.67 -10.75
C ARG A 43 -0.11 -0.33 -11.50
N ASP A 44 -1.32 0.18 -11.66
CA ASP A 44 -1.62 1.33 -12.51
C ASP A 44 -1.65 2.64 -11.73
N PHE A 45 -0.49 3.04 -11.20
CA PHE A 45 -0.31 4.40 -10.69
C PHE A 45 0.42 5.24 -11.74
N GLY A 46 -0.04 6.48 -11.92
CA GLY A 46 0.64 7.46 -12.75
C GLY A 46 2.02 7.77 -12.18
N ILE A 47 3.03 7.79 -13.04
CA ILE A 47 4.41 8.16 -12.68
C ILE A 47 4.64 9.57 -13.23
N SER A 48 4.98 10.52 -12.36
CA SER A 48 5.44 11.84 -12.77
C SER A 48 6.89 11.79 -13.28
N GLU A 49 7.40 12.89 -13.82
CA GLU A 49 8.82 12.97 -14.22
C GLU A 49 9.78 12.80 -13.02
N ASP A 50 9.34 13.14 -11.80
CA ASP A 50 10.09 12.88 -10.56
C ASP A 50 9.57 11.62 -9.84
N ILE A 51 10.34 10.55 -9.99
CA ILE A 51 10.05 9.26 -9.34
C ILE A 51 10.04 9.36 -7.80
N ARG A 52 10.82 10.26 -7.19
CA ARG A 52 10.85 10.45 -5.73
C ARG A 52 9.52 10.98 -5.25
N GLU A 53 9.02 12.00 -5.93
CA GLU A 53 7.72 12.59 -5.63
C GLU A 53 6.60 11.58 -5.84
N SER A 54 6.64 10.82 -6.94
CA SER A 54 5.69 9.74 -7.22
C SER A 54 5.66 8.71 -6.09
N ILE A 55 6.84 8.20 -5.67
CA ILE A 55 6.96 7.24 -4.57
C ILE A 55 6.35 7.80 -3.28
N LEU A 56 6.69 9.04 -2.90
CA LEU A 56 6.21 9.65 -1.66
C LEU A 56 4.72 9.99 -1.69
N SER A 57 4.20 10.35 -2.86
CA SER A 57 2.78 10.62 -3.08
C SER A 57 1.98 9.33 -2.91
N ILE A 58 2.37 8.24 -3.59
CA ILE A 58 1.71 6.94 -3.44
C ILE A 58 1.85 6.42 -2.00
N ALA A 59 3.06 6.51 -1.42
CA ALA A 59 3.33 6.07 -0.05
C ALA A 59 2.53 6.82 1.02
N SER A 60 2.00 8.02 0.71
CA SER A 60 1.21 8.83 1.65
C SER A 60 -0.19 8.28 1.91
N VAL A 61 -0.71 7.49 0.97
CA VAL A 61 -2.04 6.88 1.04
C VAL A 61 -1.97 5.35 1.01
N HIS A 62 -0.85 4.78 0.54
CA HIS A 62 -0.69 3.34 0.33
C HIS A 62 0.71 2.83 0.69
N PRO A 63 0.84 1.84 1.59
CA PRO A 63 2.09 1.08 1.74
C PRO A 63 2.52 0.44 0.41
N LEU A 64 3.75 0.72 -0.02
CA LEU A 64 4.32 0.22 -1.27
C LEU A 64 4.98 -1.14 -1.03
N ARG A 65 4.47 -2.21 -1.65
CA ARG A 65 5.13 -3.53 -1.62
C ARG A 65 6.42 -3.48 -2.46
N GLU A 66 7.45 -4.23 -2.05
CA GLU A 66 8.78 -4.16 -2.67
C GLU A 66 8.78 -4.47 -4.17
N ASP A 67 8.09 -5.52 -4.60
CA ASP A 67 7.95 -5.88 -6.02
C ASP A 67 7.39 -4.74 -6.85
N TYR A 68 6.35 -4.07 -6.35
CA TYR A 68 5.71 -2.95 -7.02
C TYR A 68 6.63 -1.72 -7.07
N LEU A 69 7.37 -1.45 -6.01
CA LEU A 69 8.34 -0.37 -5.97
C LEU A 69 9.49 -0.60 -6.97
N LEU A 70 9.98 -1.82 -7.09
CA LEU A 70 11.02 -2.18 -8.07
C LEU A 70 10.50 -2.02 -9.51
N ASP A 71 9.25 -2.41 -9.78
CA ASP A 71 8.61 -2.19 -11.07
C ASP A 71 8.48 -0.68 -11.40
N LEU A 72 8.12 0.15 -10.41
CA LEU A 72 8.04 1.61 -10.56
C LEU A 72 9.40 2.22 -10.93
N LEU A 73 10.46 1.83 -10.22
CA LEU A 73 11.83 2.29 -10.51
C LEU A 73 12.27 1.86 -11.91
N ALA A 74 11.99 0.61 -12.30
CA ALA A 74 12.32 0.11 -13.64
C ALA A 74 11.58 0.89 -14.75
N LYS A 75 10.29 1.17 -14.58
CA LYS A 75 9.50 2.00 -15.52
C LYS A 75 10.05 3.41 -15.65
N ALA A 76 10.49 4.00 -14.55
CA ALA A 76 11.10 5.33 -14.51
C ALA A 76 12.58 5.35 -14.92
N LYS A 77 13.18 4.18 -15.23
CA LYS A 77 14.64 4.02 -15.45
C LYS A 77 15.48 4.61 -14.31
N ALA A 78 14.97 4.53 -13.09
CA ALA A 78 15.60 5.05 -11.89
C ALA A 78 16.35 3.95 -11.15
N ASP A 79 17.46 4.33 -10.49
CA ASP A 79 18.25 3.41 -9.69
C ASP A 79 17.56 3.13 -8.34
N ARG A 80 17.79 1.93 -7.80
CA ARG A 80 17.33 1.55 -6.45
C ARG A 80 17.93 2.43 -5.35
N HIS A 81 19.01 3.14 -5.62
CA HIS A 81 19.60 4.12 -4.72
C HIS A 81 18.59 5.19 -4.26
N VAL A 82 17.63 5.55 -5.12
CA VAL A 82 16.55 6.48 -4.76
C VAL A 82 15.77 6.00 -3.53
N LEU A 83 15.49 4.69 -3.43
CA LEU A 83 14.81 4.12 -2.28
C LEU A 83 15.67 4.21 -1.01
N ILE A 84 16.97 3.92 -1.13
CA ILE A 84 17.92 3.95 -0.01
C ILE A 84 17.98 5.36 0.55
N GLU A 85 18.16 6.37 -0.31
CA GLU A 85 18.16 7.78 0.09
C GLU A 85 16.86 8.19 0.80
N LEU A 86 15.69 7.77 0.30
CA LEU A 86 14.41 8.09 0.94
C LEU A 86 14.26 7.46 2.33
N ILE A 87 14.87 6.30 2.57
CA ILE A 87 14.90 5.66 3.89
C ILE A 87 15.89 6.36 4.82
N GLU A 88 17.09 6.70 4.33
CA GLU A 88 18.13 7.41 5.08
C GLU A 88 17.70 8.83 5.47
N GLU A 89 17.03 9.54 4.56
CA GLU A 89 16.38 10.84 4.82
C GLU A 89 15.18 10.72 5.78
N GLY A 90 14.78 9.50 6.15
CA GLY A 90 13.67 9.23 7.04
C GLY A 90 12.31 9.60 6.46
N LYS A 91 12.18 9.65 5.12
CA LYS A 91 10.90 9.89 4.43
C LYS A 91 10.09 8.60 4.26
N LEU A 92 10.77 7.46 4.15
CA LEU A 92 10.18 6.13 4.13
C LEU A 92 10.66 5.28 5.31
N SER A 93 9.93 4.21 5.60
CA SER A 93 10.33 3.16 6.55
C SER A 93 10.00 1.79 5.96
N GLU A 94 10.92 0.84 6.10
CA GLU A 94 10.71 -0.56 5.72
C GLU A 94 9.94 -1.28 6.84
N VAL A 95 8.88 -2.01 6.46
CA VAL A 95 8.07 -2.84 7.35
C VAL A 95 7.89 -4.20 6.70
N VAL A 96 8.13 -5.27 7.47
CA VAL A 96 7.86 -6.63 7.02
C VAL A 96 6.48 -7.05 7.52
N TYR A 97 5.58 -7.41 6.61
CA TYR A 97 4.24 -7.88 6.93
C TYR A 97 3.92 -9.13 6.12
N ARG A 98 3.54 -10.21 6.81
CA ARG A 98 3.23 -11.52 6.20
C ARG A 98 4.33 -12.04 5.26
N GLY A 99 5.60 -11.83 5.64
CA GLY A 99 6.76 -12.26 4.85
C GLY A 99 7.09 -11.38 3.64
N MET A 100 6.34 -10.29 3.42
CA MET A 100 6.57 -9.34 2.33
C MET A 100 7.08 -8.01 2.89
N LYS A 101 7.98 -7.36 2.15
CA LYS A 101 8.47 -6.02 2.47
C LYS A 101 7.54 -4.96 1.93
N PHE A 102 7.24 -3.98 2.78
CA PHE A 102 6.48 -2.79 2.47
C PHE A 102 7.28 -1.54 2.85
N TYR A 103 7.12 -0.49 2.06
CA TYR A 103 7.70 0.82 2.31
C TYR A 103 6.57 1.80 2.59
N VAL A 104 6.57 2.35 3.80
CA VAL A 104 5.53 3.27 4.28
C VAL A 104 6.09 4.67 4.47
N LYS A 105 5.29 5.70 4.18
CA LYS A 105 5.69 7.09 4.47
C LYS A 105 5.84 7.28 5.97
N ARG A 106 7.00 7.79 6.40
CA ARG A 106 7.20 8.13 7.81
C ARG A 106 6.42 9.40 8.12
N MET A 107 5.40 9.29 8.95
CA MET A 107 4.70 10.45 9.50
C MET A 107 5.51 10.96 10.69
N LYS A 108 5.91 12.24 10.65
CA LYS A 108 6.41 12.91 11.86
C LYS A 108 5.22 13.00 12.82
N ARG A 109 5.33 12.35 13.98
CA ARG A 109 4.44 12.62 15.12
C ARG A 109 4.73 14.01 15.68
#